data_AF-A0A967DBS0-F1
#
_entry.id   AF-A0A967DBS0-F1
#
_cell.length_a   1.000
_cell.length_b   1.000
_cell.length_c   1.000
_cell.angle_alpha   90.00
_cell.angle_beta   90.00
_cell.angle_gamma   90.00
#
_symmetry.space_group_name_H-M   'P 1'
#
loop_
_entity.id
_entity.type
_entity.pdbx_description
1 polymer ?
#
loop_
_entity_poly.entity_id
_entity_poly.type
_entity_poly.pdbx_seq_one_letter_code
_entity_poly.pdbx_strand_id
1 'polypeptide(L)'
;MHRNSVCPRRPHPGCQLAGPGTPAGRPPHHTRIQGGSRRDSTEEFGCGQSGSNRHRNSGRCPASLTELISIGVAPCEFIFLDADKTGYVKYLELALQLSHPGTVIVADNIIRNGAVLDGCATEDYDHGARNYNAVAAAHPRLASIAPHVQFKEKIDGMTISRVK
;
A
#
# COMPACT_ATOMS: atom_id res chain seq x y z
N MET A 1 16.02 17.21 -47.21
CA MET A 1 16.66 16.93 -45.91
C MET A 1 15.68 16.15 -45.04
N HIS A 2 16.14 14.98 -44.56
CA HIS A 2 15.64 14.08 -43.50
C HIS A 2 14.19 13.56 -43.56
N ARG A 3 14.05 12.34 -44.11
CA ARG A 3 12.95 11.41 -43.85
C ARG A 3 13.29 10.59 -42.60
N ASN A 4 12.42 10.61 -41.60
CA ASN A 4 12.51 9.74 -40.42
C ASN A 4 12.21 8.29 -40.81
N SER A 5 13.22 7.44 -40.83
CA SER A 5 13.09 6.00 -40.97
C SER A 5 12.81 5.38 -39.59
N VAL A 6 11.60 4.87 -39.43
CA VAL A 6 11.20 3.99 -38.33
C VAL A 6 11.98 2.68 -38.48
N CYS A 7 12.82 2.37 -37.50
CA CYS A 7 13.61 1.15 -37.45
C CYS A 7 12.73 0.00 -36.89
N PRO A 8 12.53 -1.12 -37.59
CA PRO A 8 11.70 -2.22 -37.08
C PRO A 8 12.49 -3.01 -36.03
N ARG A 9 12.05 -2.96 -34.76
CA ARG A 9 12.61 -3.79 -33.69
C ARG A 9 12.25 -5.26 -33.97
N ARG A 10 13.25 -6.07 -34.31
CA ARG A 10 13.13 -7.53 -34.33
C ARG A 10 12.88 -8.04 -32.89
N PRO A 11 12.03 -9.05 -32.69
CA PRO A 11 11.86 -9.66 -31.37
C PRO A 11 13.11 -10.46 -30.98
N HIS A 12 13.60 -10.25 -29.77
CA HIS A 12 14.69 -11.05 -29.18
C HIS A 12 14.19 -12.48 -28.87
N PRO A 13 14.98 -13.53 -29.18
CA PRO A 13 14.64 -14.89 -28.81
C PRO A 13 14.82 -15.03 -27.30
N GLY A 14 13.72 -15.15 -26.55
CA GLY A 14 13.72 -15.25 -25.10
C GLY A 14 12.54 -14.55 -24.41
N CYS A 15 11.79 -13.70 -25.12
CA CYS A 15 10.57 -13.11 -24.61
C CYS A 15 9.38 -14.06 -24.84
N GLN A 16 9.27 -15.11 -24.02
CA GLN A 16 8.00 -15.82 -23.88
C GLN A 16 7.08 -14.93 -23.04
N LEU A 17 6.14 -14.26 -23.72
CA LEU A 17 4.95 -13.75 -23.06
C LEU A 17 4.25 -14.96 -22.44
N ALA A 18 4.19 -14.99 -21.11
CA ALA A 18 3.45 -16.02 -20.39
C ALA A 18 2.01 -16.04 -20.92
N GLY A 19 1.57 -17.21 -21.39
CA GLY A 19 0.19 -17.43 -21.82
C GLY A 19 -0.79 -17.25 -20.66
N PRO A 20 -2.08 -17.03 -20.96
CA PRO A 20 -3.11 -16.95 -19.93
C PRO A 20 -3.28 -18.34 -19.30
N GLY A 21 -2.80 -18.52 -18.08
CA GLY A 21 -2.91 -19.79 -17.36
C GLY A 21 -1.78 -20.10 -16.37
N THR A 22 -0.70 -19.32 -16.32
CA THR A 22 0.31 -19.50 -15.27
C THR A 22 -0.20 -18.89 -13.97
N PRO A 23 -0.32 -19.65 -12.85
CA PRO A 23 -0.72 -19.06 -11.58
C PRO A 23 0.31 -17.98 -11.21
N ALA A 24 -0.19 -16.78 -10.93
CA ALA A 24 0.61 -15.69 -10.41
C ALA A 24 1.48 -16.22 -9.27
N GLY A 25 2.76 -15.86 -9.27
CA GLY A 25 3.71 -16.28 -8.25
C GLY A 25 3.12 -16.11 -6.84
N ARG A 26 3.57 -16.96 -5.91
CA ARG A 26 3.12 -17.04 -4.52
C ARG A 26 2.71 -15.66 -3.98
N PRO A 27 1.50 -15.52 -3.38
CA PRO A 27 1.01 -14.24 -2.89
C PRO A 27 2.06 -13.53 -2.04
N PRO A 28 2.17 -12.20 -2.15
CA PRO A 28 2.97 -11.45 -1.20
C PRO A 28 2.39 -11.68 0.20
N HIS A 29 3.17 -12.32 1.09
CA HIS A 29 2.79 -12.53 2.50
C HIS A 29 2.58 -11.21 3.24
N HIS A 30 3.13 -10.11 2.72
CA HIS A 30 2.93 -8.76 3.23
C HIS A 30 2.97 -7.76 2.09
N THR A 31 2.28 -6.64 2.25
CA THR A 31 2.34 -5.50 1.34
C THR A 31 2.52 -4.21 2.12
N ARG A 32 3.47 -3.37 1.68
CA ARG A 32 3.65 -2.00 2.17
C ARG A 32 3.05 -1.04 1.15
N ILE A 33 2.32 -0.05 1.62
CA ILE A 33 1.77 1.05 0.84
C ILE A 33 2.46 2.32 1.31
N GLN A 34 3.33 2.87 0.45
CA GLN A 34 3.95 4.17 0.65
C GLN A 34 3.40 5.19 -0.36
N GLY A 35 3.15 6.41 0.11
CA GLY A 35 2.65 7.51 -0.69
C GLY A 35 3.66 8.65 -0.71
N GLY A 36 4.27 8.91 -1.87
CA GLY A 36 5.14 10.06 -2.09
C GLY A 36 4.36 11.36 -2.30
N SER A 37 4.85 12.46 -1.72
CA SER A 37 4.30 13.80 -1.91
C SER A 37 4.42 14.26 -3.37
N ARG A 38 3.26 14.53 -4.00
CA ARG A 38 3.05 15.29 -5.27
C ARG A 38 4.12 15.05 -6.37
N ARG A 39 3.78 14.12 -7.28
CA ARG A 39 4.42 13.74 -8.57
C ARG A 39 5.28 12.47 -8.59
N ASP A 40 5.50 11.84 -7.44
CA ASP A 40 6.31 10.61 -7.35
C ASP A 40 5.73 9.61 -6.34
N SER A 41 4.40 9.41 -6.37
CA SER A 41 3.73 8.35 -5.62
C SER A 41 4.06 6.99 -6.26
N THR A 42 5.29 6.56 -6.08
CA THR A 42 5.66 5.15 -6.28
C THR A 42 5.04 4.40 -5.13
N GLU A 43 3.94 3.69 -5.41
CA GLU A 43 3.42 2.70 -4.48
C GLU A 43 4.45 1.57 -4.46
N GLU A 44 5.45 1.68 -3.56
CA GLU A 44 6.49 0.67 -3.44
C GLU A 44 5.92 -0.60 -2.83
N PHE A 45 5.52 -1.53 -3.68
CA PHE A 45 5.25 -2.90 -3.30
C PHE A 45 6.55 -3.61 -2.96
N GLY A 46 6.86 -3.63 -1.66
CA GLY A 46 7.83 -4.55 -1.10
C GLY A 46 7.28 -5.97 -1.18
N CYS A 47 7.53 -6.68 -2.28
CA CYS A 47 7.45 -8.15 -2.29
C CYS A 47 8.65 -8.67 -1.49
N GLY A 48 8.56 -8.62 -0.15
CA GLY A 48 9.61 -9.14 0.70
C GLY A 48 9.63 -10.65 0.60
N GLN A 49 10.49 -11.20 -0.26
CA GLN A 49 10.96 -12.55 -0.07
C GLN A 49 11.90 -12.54 1.15
N SER A 50 11.36 -12.98 2.29
CA SER A 50 12.19 -13.33 3.43
C SER A 50 13.05 -14.54 3.04
N GLY A 51 14.36 -14.34 2.93
CA GLY A 51 15.32 -15.40 2.66
C GLY A 51 16.46 -14.99 1.73
N SER A 52 17.69 -15.19 2.19
CA SER A 52 18.93 -14.92 1.48
C SER A 52 19.06 -15.70 0.15
N ASN A 53 18.58 -15.16 -0.97
CA ASN A 53 19.23 -15.31 -2.27
C ASN A 53 18.56 -14.40 -3.30
N ARG A 54 19.33 -13.43 -3.82
CA ARG A 54 18.86 -12.49 -4.86
C ARG A 54 18.70 -13.21 -6.20
N HIS A 55 17.55 -13.83 -6.41
CA HIS A 55 17.01 -13.98 -7.76
C HIS A 55 16.21 -12.73 -8.11
N ARG A 56 16.81 -11.82 -8.88
CA ARG A 56 16.10 -10.73 -9.54
C ARG A 56 15.23 -11.34 -10.63
N ASN A 57 14.01 -11.78 -10.30
CA ASN A 57 12.98 -11.94 -11.32
C ASN A 57 12.61 -10.53 -11.77
N SER A 58 13.11 -10.12 -12.94
CA SER A 58 12.84 -8.85 -13.60
C SER A 58 11.42 -8.83 -14.18
N GLY A 59 10.41 -8.97 -13.32
CA GLY A 59 9.03 -8.62 -13.64
C GLY A 59 8.80 -7.14 -13.31
N ARG A 60 7.94 -6.45 -14.10
CA ARG A 60 7.48 -5.11 -13.75
C ARG A 60 6.76 -5.19 -12.40
N CYS A 61 7.22 -4.43 -11.41
CA CYS A 61 6.47 -4.27 -10.17
C CYS A 61 5.19 -3.50 -10.51
N PRO A 62 3.99 -3.99 -10.12
CA PRO A 62 2.77 -3.23 -10.27
C PRO A 62 2.95 -1.87 -9.61
N ALA A 63 2.51 -0.81 -10.30
CA ALA A 63 2.77 0.56 -9.86
C ALA A 63 1.67 1.11 -8.94
N SER A 64 0.57 0.36 -8.76
CA SER A 64 -0.50 0.76 -7.84
C SER A 64 -1.37 -0.38 -7.26
N LEU A 65 -2.10 -0.11 -6.17
CA LEU A 65 -3.09 -0.98 -5.54
C LEU A 65 -4.24 -1.30 -6.49
N THR A 66 -4.67 -0.29 -7.26
CA THR A 66 -5.68 -0.48 -8.30
C THR A 66 -5.20 -1.47 -9.36
N GLU A 67 -3.92 -1.43 -9.71
CA GLU A 67 -3.32 -2.39 -10.64
C GLU A 67 -3.31 -3.80 -10.03
N LEU A 68 -2.96 -3.96 -8.75
CA LEU A 68 -3.02 -5.24 -8.05
C LEU A 68 -4.43 -5.84 -8.02
N ILE A 69 -5.43 -5.01 -7.71
CA ILE A 69 -6.84 -5.42 -7.70
C ILE A 69 -7.26 -5.85 -9.12
N SER A 70 -6.87 -5.07 -10.13
CA SER A 70 -7.19 -5.33 -11.54
C SER A 70 -6.59 -6.64 -12.05
N ILE A 71 -5.34 -6.95 -11.70
CA ILE A 71 -4.70 -8.22 -12.09
C ILE A 71 -5.12 -9.40 -11.20
N GLY A 72 -5.98 -9.16 -10.20
CA GLY A 72 -6.55 -10.20 -9.35
C GLY A 72 -5.53 -10.94 -8.50
N VAL A 73 -4.57 -10.21 -7.89
CA VAL A 73 -3.63 -10.85 -6.99
C VAL A 73 -4.34 -11.50 -5.81
N ALA A 74 -3.73 -12.57 -5.29
CA ALA A 74 -4.24 -13.22 -4.09
C ALA A 74 -4.23 -12.22 -2.90
N PRO A 75 -5.22 -12.32 -2.00
CA PRO A 75 -5.32 -11.47 -0.81
C PRO A 75 -4.04 -11.48 0.05
N CYS A 76 -3.75 -10.36 0.70
CA CYS A 76 -2.61 -10.17 1.58
C CYS A 76 -2.94 -10.60 3.01
N GLU A 77 -1.98 -11.24 3.68
CA GLU A 77 -2.08 -11.56 5.12
C GLU A 77 -1.78 -10.32 5.99
N PHE A 78 -0.90 -9.43 5.50
CA PHE A 78 -0.46 -8.23 6.21
C PHE A 78 -0.33 -7.02 5.28
N ILE A 79 -0.85 -5.86 5.70
CA ILE A 79 -0.80 -4.61 4.95
C ILE A 79 -0.30 -3.48 5.86
N PHE A 80 0.72 -2.74 5.44
CA PHE A 80 1.26 -1.57 6.16
C PHE A 80 1.01 -0.28 5.39
N LEU A 81 0.21 0.63 5.95
CA LEU A 81 -0.09 1.96 5.40
C LEU A 81 0.86 3.00 6.01
N ASP A 82 1.71 3.57 5.16
CA ASP A 82 2.67 4.62 5.48
C ASP A 82 2.74 5.59 4.30
N ALA A 83 1.59 6.19 4.02
CA ALA A 83 1.35 7.00 2.83
C ALA A 83 0.91 8.43 3.17
N ASP A 84 0.56 9.19 2.14
CA ASP A 84 -0.04 10.51 2.30
C ASP A 84 -1.38 10.39 3.05
N LYS A 85 -1.47 11.06 4.21
CA LYS A 85 -2.64 11.02 5.11
C LYS A 85 -3.91 11.57 4.46
N THR A 86 -3.79 12.47 3.48
CA THR A 86 -4.97 12.98 2.75
C THR A 86 -5.71 11.86 2.01
N GLY A 87 -5.00 10.80 1.60
CA GLY A 87 -5.55 9.63 0.92
C GLY A 87 -5.82 8.42 1.82
N TYR A 88 -5.60 8.51 3.14
CA TYR A 88 -5.62 7.34 4.04
C TYR A 88 -6.93 6.55 4.02
N VAL A 89 -8.07 7.24 3.96
CA VAL A 89 -9.38 6.56 3.88
C VAL A 89 -9.48 5.73 2.59
N LYS A 90 -9.05 6.30 1.46
CA LYS A 90 -9.02 5.58 0.18
C LYS A 90 -8.05 4.39 0.22
N TYR A 91 -6.88 4.55 0.84
CA TYR A 91 -5.93 3.45 0.99
C TYR A 91 -6.50 2.32 1.86
N LEU A 92 -7.27 2.64 2.90
CA LEU A 92 -7.96 1.64 3.71
C LEU A 92 -8.98 0.84 2.89
N GLU A 93 -9.77 1.50 2.05
CA GLU A 93 -10.74 0.86 1.17
C GLU A 93 -10.08 -0.07 0.16
N LEU A 94 -8.96 0.35 -0.44
CA LEU A 94 -8.18 -0.47 -1.36
C LEU A 94 -7.52 -1.65 -0.64
N ALA A 95 -6.98 -1.43 0.56
CA ALA A 95 -6.41 -2.49 1.39
C ALA A 95 -7.47 -3.55 1.74
N LEU A 96 -8.70 -3.13 2.06
CA LEU A 96 -9.82 -4.02 2.36
C LEU A 96 -10.28 -4.88 1.17
N GLN A 97 -10.04 -4.43 -0.06
CA GLN A 97 -10.27 -5.22 -1.28
C GLN A 97 -9.19 -6.28 -1.49
N LEU A 98 -7.97 -5.99 -1.05
CA LEU A 98 -6.83 -6.92 -1.05
C LEU A 98 -6.75 -7.78 0.23
N SER A 99 -7.80 -7.78 1.06
CA SER A 99 -7.81 -8.48 2.35
C SER A 99 -8.80 -9.64 2.38
N HIS A 100 -8.53 -10.61 3.24
CA HIS A 100 -9.44 -11.68 3.64
C HIS A 100 -9.71 -11.61 5.16
N PRO A 101 -10.71 -12.33 5.70
CA PRO A 101 -10.85 -12.49 7.14
C PRO A 101 -9.53 -12.99 7.76
N GLY A 102 -9.04 -12.27 8.76
CA GLY A 102 -7.73 -12.51 9.38
C GLY A 102 -6.60 -11.57 8.94
N THR A 103 -6.73 -10.90 7.78
CA THR A 103 -5.72 -9.92 7.33
C THR A 103 -5.49 -8.84 8.41
N VAL A 104 -4.22 -8.52 8.66
CA VAL A 104 -3.82 -7.46 9.57
C VAL A 104 -3.41 -6.22 8.77
N ILE A 105 -4.09 -5.11 9.01
CA ILE A 105 -3.79 -3.81 8.42
C ILE A 105 -3.23 -2.91 9.52
N VAL A 106 -2.02 -2.40 9.34
CA VAL A 106 -1.38 -1.44 10.23
C VAL A 106 -1.26 -0.10 9.52
N ALA A 107 -1.63 1.00 10.17
CA ALA A 107 -1.44 2.34 9.59
C ALA A 107 -0.68 3.25 10.55
N ASP A 108 0.40 3.87 10.06
CA ASP A 108 1.30 4.69 10.85
C ASP A 108 0.90 6.19 10.86
N ASN A 109 1.41 6.90 11.87
CA ASN A 109 1.23 8.32 12.17
C ASN A 109 -0.21 8.79 12.26
N ILE A 110 -0.99 8.11 13.09
CA ILE A 110 -2.41 8.38 13.28
C ILE A 110 -2.72 9.29 14.47
N ILE A 111 -1.74 9.59 15.34
CA ILE A 111 -1.93 10.47 16.51
C ILE A 111 -1.32 11.85 16.28
N ARG A 112 -0.18 11.93 15.58
CA ARG A 112 0.44 13.19 15.13
C ARG A 112 0.56 14.25 16.23
N ASN A 113 1.21 13.94 17.35
CA ASN A 113 1.35 14.81 18.52
C ASN A 113 0.00 15.33 19.07
N GLY A 114 -1.09 14.60 18.88
CA GLY A 114 -2.42 15.01 19.30
C GLY A 114 -3.12 15.97 18.34
N ALA A 115 -2.55 16.28 17.17
CA ALA A 115 -3.19 17.14 16.17
C ALA A 115 -4.54 16.59 15.67
N VAL A 116 -4.79 15.29 15.82
CA VAL A 116 -6.07 14.68 15.44
C VAL A 116 -7.21 14.96 16.44
N LEU A 117 -6.91 15.51 17.62
CA LEU A 117 -7.92 15.86 18.63
C LEU A 117 -8.81 17.04 18.17
N ASP A 118 -9.98 17.15 18.79
CA ASP A 118 -10.99 18.17 18.45
C ASP A 118 -10.43 19.58 18.60
N GLY A 119 -10.53 20.36 17.52
CA GLY A 119 -10.02 21.74 17.49
C GLY A 119 -8.51 21.88 17.34
N CYS A 120 -7.75 20.79 17.22
CA CYS A 120 -6.28 20.82 17.10
C CYS A 120 -5.76 20.63 15.66
N ALA A 121 -6.57 20.09 14.75
CA ALA A 121 -6.14 19.85 13.37
C ALA A 121 -6.04 21.17 12.59
N THR A 122 -4.87 21.45 12.01
CA THR A 122 -4.63 22.66 11.21
C THR A 122 -4.23 22.36 9.78
N GLU A 123 -3.65 21.18 9.53
CA GLU A 123 -3.17 20.79 8.21
C GLU A 123 -4.06 19.71 7.57
N ASP A 124 -4.10 19.64 6.23
CA ASP A 124 -4.85 18.62 5.48
C ASP A 124 -4.49 17.19 5.93
N TYR A 125 -3.23 16.96 6.27
CA TYR A 125 -2.75 15.66 6.75
C TYR A 125 -3.26 15.30 8.16
N ASP A 126 -3.51 16.29 9.02
CA ASP A 126 -4.09 16.08 10.35
C ASP A 126 -5.56 15.68 10.22
N HIS A 127 -6.29 16.40 9.36
CA HIS A 127 -7.67 16.04 9.01
C HIS A 127 -7.76 14.65 8.36
N GLY A 128 -6.82 14.32 7.48
CA GLY A 128 -6.72 13.00 6.86
C GLY A 128 -6.54 11.87 7.87
N ALA A 129 -5.61 12.03 8.82
CA ALA A 129 -5.37 11.06 9.89
C ALA A 129 -6.59 10.94 10.84
N ARG A 130 -7.21 12.06 11.20
CA ARG A 130 -8.43 12.09 12.02
C ARG A 130 -9.60 11.37 11.35
N ASN A 131 -9.84 11.65 10.07
CA ASN A 131 -10.90 11.00 9.29
C ASN A 131 -10.64 9.50 9.17
N TYR A 132 -9.39 9.10 8.92
CA TYR A 132 -9.00 7.70 8.94
C TYR A 132 -9.33 7.02 10.27
N ASN A 133 -8.98 7.64 11.41
CA ASN A 133 -9.28 7.08 12.73
C ASN A 133 -10.78 6.88 12.93
N ALA A 134 -11.60 7.86 12.55
CA ALA A 134 -13.05 7.77 12.65
C ALA A 134 -13.60 6.61 11.79
N VAL A 135 -13.12 6.48 10.55
CA VAL A 135 -13.53 5.40 9.65
C VAL A 135 -13.09 4.04 10.19
N ALA A 136 -11.81 3.89 10.56
CA ALA A 136 -11.26 2.63 11.05
C ALA A 136 -11.92 2.15 12.35
N ALA A 137 -12.34 3.06 13.22
CA ALA A 137 -13.08 2.76 14.45
C ALA A 137 -14.53 2.31 14.18
N ALA A 138 -15.19 2.92 13.19
CA ALA A 138 -16.59 2.62 12.85
C ALA A 138 -16.75 1.48 11.82
N HIS A 139 -15.67 1.01 11.20
CA HIS A 139 -15.76 0.11 10.05
C HIS A 139 -16.30 -1.28 10.43
N PRO A 140 -17.38 -1.76 9.79
CA PRO A 140 -18.06 -3.00 10.20
C PRO A 140 -17.21 -4.27 10.01
N ARG A 141 -16.25 -4.25 9.08
CA ARG A 141 -15.32 -5.37 8.84
C ARG A 141 -14.04 -5.32 9.68
N LEU A 142 -13.80 -4.27 10.48
CA LEU A 142 -12.55 -4.13 11.22
C LEU A 142 -12.75 -4.28 12.73
N ALA A 143 -11.79 -4.94 13.37
CA ALA A 143 -11.56 -4.88 14.80
C ALA A 143 -10.22 -4.19 15.01
N SER A 144 -10.25 -2.98 15.58
CA SER A 144 -9.13 -2.04 15.53
C SER A 144 -8.71 -1.61 16.93
N ILE A 145 -7.40 -1.51 17.15
CA ILE A 145 -6.81 -0.83 18.31
C ILE A 145 -5.85 0.26 17.82
N ALA A 146 -5.63 1.29 18.62
CA ALA A 146 -4.76 2.41 18.30
C ALA A 146 -3.79 2.69 19.46
N PRO A 147 -2.77 1.86 19.68
CA PRO A 147 -1.74 2.14 20.68
C PRO A 147 -0.99 3.43 20.34
N HIS A 148 -0.79 4.27 21.34
CA HIS A 148 0.14 5.39 21.23
C HIS A 148 1.57 4.91 21.46
N VAL A 149 2.52 5.57 20.81
CA VAL A 149 3.95 5.36 20.96
C VAL A 149 4.59 6.71 21.26
N GLN A 150 5.25 6.79 22.42
CA GLN A 150 6.00 7.98 22.84
C GLN A 150 7.45 7.84 22.35
N PHE A 151 7.93 8.85 21.61
CA PHE A 151 9.32 8.98 21.19
C PHE A 151 9.92 10.29 21.71
N LYS A 152 10.68 10.21 22.81
CA LYS A 152 11.21 11.40 23.49
C LYS A 152 10.09 12.42 23.77
N GLU A 153 10.12 13.56 23.07
CA GLU A 153 9.18 14.68 23.20
C GLU A 153 8.01 14.61 22.21
N LYS A 154 7.91 13.55 21.39
CA LYS A 154 6.84 13.35 20.42
C LYS A 154 5.93 12.19 20.83
N ILE A 155 4.65 12.33 20.55
CA ILE A 155 3.64 11.27 20.70
C ILE A 155 3.11 10.99 19.32
N ASP A 156 3.21 9.74 18.91
CA ASP A 156 2.50 9.28 17.73
C ASP A 156 1.75 8.00 18.05
N GLY A 157 1.20 7.34 17.04
CA GLY A 157 0.59 6.04 17.19
C GLY A 157 0.39 5.39 15.84
N MET A 158 0.05 4.11 15.91
CA MET A 158 -0.39 3.34 14.75
C MET A 158 -1.70 2.66 15.07
N THR A 159 -2.54 2.49 14.06
CA THR A 159 -3.67 1.57 14.19
C THR A 159 -3.23 0.17 13.84
N ILE A 160 -3.78 -0.81 14.54
CA ILE A 160 -3.66 -2.24 14.22
C ILE A 160 -5.08 -2.75 14.08
N SER A 161 -5.45 -3.09 12.84
CA SER A 161 -6.80 -3.49 12.47
C SER A 161 -6.80 -4.90 11.92
N ARG A 162 -7.59 -5.80 12.52
CA ARG A 162 -7.83 -7.14 11.97
C ARG A 162 -9.14 -7.14 11.18
N VAL A 163 -9.11 -7.71 9.99
CA VAL A 163 -10.31 -7.95 9.18
C VAL A 163 -11.10 -9.13 9.79
N LYS A 164 -12.38 -8.90 10.09
CA LYS A 164 -13.33 -9.88 10.65
C LYS A 164 -13.78 -10.90 9.60
#